data_AF-A0A4Q9P2X5-F1
#
_entry.id   AF-A0A4Q9P2X5-F1
#
_cell.length_a   1.000
_cell.length_b   1.000
_cell.length_c   1.000
_cell.angle_alpha   90.00
_cell.angle_beta   90.00
_cell.angle_gamma   90.00
#
_symmetry.space_group_name_H-M   'P 1'
#
loop_
_entity.id
_entity.type
_entity.pdbx_description
1 polymer ?
#
loop_
_entity_poly.entity_id
_entity_poly.type
_entity_poly.pdbx_seq_one_letter_code
_entity_poly.pdbx_strand_id
1 'polypeptide(L)'
;MSLDHNPAVSPDLLLYEDAVRNGLRTRAELVLANLKEEGVLDDELSAEGGRTTLGCAIILYRAAIESTTNPPAISLPSTTGRQSITLSQESCPRALRTFISVWSQITPAIIALSSEHLEDVRRLLFGMHPLSTTCDPHLEAIVRMLEMVAFVLGTWCMRRDPPAGSHASAPIGSPAPEVDASGCKDEPSSMPRTKRQLRKSENASPSTDRPSKHPRKDPAFRQAILANGKTDDPREIPLEASMPPR
;
A
#
# COMPACT_ATOMS: atom_id res chain seq x y z
N MET A 1 40.28 -11.19 23.61
CA MET A 1 39.78 -12.22 22.69
C MET A 1 38.40 -11.76 22.23
N SER A 2 38.36 -10.95 21.16
CA SER A 2 37.12 -10.47 20.57
C SER A 2 36.65 -11.49 19.53
N LEU A 3 35.47 -12.07 19.74
CA LEU A 3 34.78 -12.84 18.74
C LEU A 3 33.93 -11.86 17.93
N ASP A 4 34.44 -11.43 16.78
CA ASP A 4 33.65 -10.80 15.72
C ASP A 4 32.63 -11.81 15.20
N HIS A 5 31.48 -11.92 15.88
CA HIS A 5 30.30 -12.56 15.32
C HIS A 5 29.68 -11.59 14.32
N ASN A 6 30.14 -11.66 13.07
CA ASN A 6 29.43 -11.10 11.94
C ASN A 6 28.26 -12.05 11.62
N PRO A 7 26.98 -11.67 11.84
CA PRO A 7 25.85 -12.54 11.50
C PRO A 7 25.71 -12.52 9.98
N ALA A 8 26.38 -13.45 9.29
CA ALA A 8 26.10 -13.72 7.89
C ALA A 8 24.61 -14.01 7.75
N VAL A 9 23.87 -13.13 7.06
CA VAL A 9 22.45 -13.32 6.78
C VAL A 9 22.33 -14.57 5.92
N SER A 10 21.60 -15.58 6.39
CA SER A 10 21.44 -16.85 5.67
C SER A 10 20.87 -16.61 4.26
N PRO A 11 21.41 -17.24 3.21
CA PRO A 11 20.98 -17.02 1.82
C PRO A 11 19.50 -17.35 1.58
N ASP A 12 18.95 -18.34 2.30
CA ASP A 12 17.53 -18.71 2.23
C ASP A 12 16.59 -17.60 2.71
N LEU A 13 17.04 -16.78 3.67
CA LEU A 13 16.26 -15.66 4.19
C LEU A 13 16.21 -14.51 3.18
N LEU A 14 17.31 -14.24 2.48
CA LEU A 14 17.36 -13.22 1.43
C LEU A 14 16.43 -13.58 0.27
N LEU A 15 16.43 -14.84 -0.15
CA LEU A 15 15.51 -15.35 -1.18
C LEU A 15 14.03 -15.22 -0.73
N TYR A 16 13.75 -15.44 0.55
CA TYR A 16 12.41 -15.25 1.11
C TYR A 16 11.98 -13.77 1.12
N GLU A 17 12.84 -12.87 1.59
CA GLU A 17 12.56 -11.44 1.58
C GLU A 17 12.33 -10.92 0.16
N ASP A 18 13.12 -11.36 -0.82
CA ASP A 18 12.94 -11.01 -2.22
C ASP A 18 11.62 -11.55 -2.79
N ALA A 19 11.23 -12.77 -2.42
CA ALA A 19 9.96 -13.35 -2.81
C ALA A 19 8.78 -12.56 -2.24
N VAL A 20 8.84 -12.15 -0.96
CA VAL A 20 7.83 -11.28 -0.32
C VAL A 20 7.78 -9.91 -1.00
N ARG A 21 8.94 -9.32 -1.28
CA ARG A 21 9.08 -8.01 -1.93
C ARG A 21 8.45 -8.00 -3.32
N ASN A 22 8.78 -9.00 -4.13
CA ASN A 22 8.24 -9.13 -5.47
C ASN A 22 6.75 -9.47 -5.42
N GLY A 23 6.31 -10.35 -4.52
CA GLY A 23 4.90 -10.68 -4.32
C GLY A 23 4.04 -9.47 -3.95
N LEU A 24 4.52 -8.63 -3.04
CA LEU A 24 3.85 -7.36 -2.69
C LEU A 24 3.78 -6.41 -3.87
N ARG A 25 4.88 -6.22 -4.61
CA ARG A 25 4.92 -5.35 -5.79
C ARG A 25 3.94 -5.82 -6.86
N THR A 26 3.98 -7.10 -7.23
CA THR A 26 3.08 -7.70 -8.22
C THR A 26 1.62 -7.60 -7.78
N ARG A 27 1.33 -7.84 -6.50
CA ARG A 27 -0.04 -7.68 -5.99
C ARG A 27 -0.51 -6.22 -6.05
N ALA A 28 0.37 -5.25 -5.75
CA ALA A 28 0.05 -3.84 -5.79
C ALA A 28 -0.23 -3.38 -7.23
N GLU A 29 0.61 -3.78 -8.19
CA GLU A 29 0.41 -3.53 -9.62
C GLU A 29 -0.93 -4.10 -10.11
N LEU A 30 -1.26 -5.35 -9.73
CA LEU A 30 -2.52 -5.99 -10.11
C LEU A 30 -3.74 -5.23 -9.55
N VAL A 31 -3.70 -4.84 -8.28
CA VAL A 31 -4.80 -4.10 -7.65
C VAL A 31 -5.03 -2.75 -8.33
N LEU A 32 -3.95 -2.03 -8.67
CA LEU A 32 -4.05 -0.74 -9.37
C LEU A 32 -4.55 -0.89 -10.80
N ALA A 33 -4.11 -1.94 -11.51
CA ALA A 33 -4.60 -2.25 -12.85
C ALA A 33 -6.12 -2.49 -12.85
N ASN A 34 -6.62 -3.27 -11.88
CA ASN A 34 -8.06 -3.51 -11.73
C ASN A 34 -8.84 -2.22 -11.46
N LEU A 35 -8.33 -1.34 -10.59
CA LEU A 35 -8.99 -0.06 -10.29
C LEU A 35 -8.98 0.91 -11.46
N LYS A 36 -7.94 0.85 -12.29
CA LYS A 36 -7.88 1.59 -13.55
C LYS A 36 -8.91 1.09 -14.54
N GLU A 37 -9.09 -0.23 -14.65
CA GLU A 37 -10.13 -0.83 -15.50
C GLU A 37 -11.55 -0.48 -15.02
N GLU A 38 -11.75 -0.40 -13.70
CA GLU A 38 -13.01 0.04 -13.07
C GLU A 38 -13.26 1.55 -13.20
N GLY A 39 -12.29 2.33 -13.71
CA GLY A 39 -12.38 3.78 -13.85
C GLY A 39 -12.38 4.53 -12.51
N VAL A 40 -11.86 3.91 -11.44
CA VAL A 40 -11.72 4.52 -10.10
C VAL A 40 -10.48 5.40 -10.02
N LEU A 41 -9.46 5.10 -10.83
CA LEU A 41 -8.16 5.77 -10.83
C LEU A 41 -7.91 6.49 -12.16
N ASP A 42 -7.62 7.79 -12.11
CA ASP A 42 -7.17 8.57 -13.28
C ASP A 42 -5.66 8.41 -13.54
N ASP A 43 -5.25 8.63 -14.79
CA ASP A 43 -3.85 8.47 -15.26
C ASP A 43 -2.84 9.45 -14.61
N GLU A 44 -3.31 10.46 -13.86
CA GLU A 44 -2.48 11.53 -13.27
C GLU A 44 -1.79 11.19 -11.95
N LEU A 45 -2.01 10.02 -11.33
CA LEU A 45 -1.32 9.59 -10.10
C LEU A 45 0.13 9.10 -10.36
N SER A 46 0.87 9.87 -11.17
CA SER A 46 1.97 9.40 -12.03
C SER A 46 3.38 9.44 -11.41
N ALA A 47 3.50 9.37 -10.08
CA ALA A 47 4.78 9.08 -9.44
C ALA A 47 4.88 7.58 -9.08
N GLU A 48 5.86 6.88 -9.63
CA GLU A 48 6.06 5.43 -9.43
C GLU A 48 6.08 5.03 -7.94
N GLY A 49 6.68 5.87 -7.08
CA GLY A 49 6.71 5.66 -5.63
C GLY A 49 5.36 5.88 -4.92
N GLY A 50 4.50 6.74 -5.46
CA GLY A 50 3.14 6.97 -4.96
C GLY A 50 2.19 5.82 -5.32
N ARG A 51 2.33 5.26 -6.52
CA ARG A 51 1.50 4.14 -6.99
C ARG A 51 1.64 2.91 -6.09
N THR A 52 2.86 2.47 -5.81
CA THR A 52 3.06 1.28 -4.96
C THR A 52 2.58 1.50 -3.53
N THR A 53 2.76 2.70 -2.99
CA THR A 53 2.23 3.05 -1.67
C THR A 53 0.70 2.95 -1.65
N LEU A 54 0.01 3.54 -2.64
CA LEU A 54 -1.44 3.43 -2.77
C LEU A 54 -1.89 1.98 -2.94
N GLY A 55 -1.20 1.21 -3.81
CA GLY A 55 -1.46 -0.21 -4.00
C GLY A 55 -1.33 -1.02 -2.70
N CYS A 56 -0.29 -0.77 -1.90
CA CYS A 56 -0.14 -1.38 -0.57
C CYS A 56 -1.27 -0.99 0.38
N ALA A 57 -1.70 0.27 0.38
CA ALA A 57 -2.81 0.72 1.24
C ALA A 57 -4.11 -0.01 0.91
N ILE A 58 -4.41 -0.16 -0.39
CA ILE A 58 -5.60 -0.87 -0.85
C ILE A 58 -5.50 -2.36 -0.54
N ILE A 59 -4.32 -2.98 -0.68
CA ILE A 59 -4.10 -4.38 -0.28
C ILE A 59 -4.39 -4.55 1.21
N LEU A 60 -3.85 -3.69 2.07
CA LEU A 60 -4.02 -3.75 3.51
C LEU A 60 -5.48 -3.57 3.91
N TYR A 61 -6.17 -2.62 3.28
CA TYR A 61 -7.59 -2.37 3.50
C TYR A 61 -8.45 -3.56 3.08
N ARG A 62 -8.26 -4.08 1.86
CA ARG A 62 -8.99 -5.25 1.37
C ARG A 62 -8.73 -6.50 2.19
N ALA A 63 -7.46 -6.74 2.55
CA ALA A 63 -7.09 -7.87 3.40
C ALA A 63 -7.69 -7.76 4.81
N ALA A 64 -7.90 -6.55 5.32
CA ALA A 64 -8.56 -6.34 6.60
C ALA A 64 -10.06 -6.72 6.53
N ILE A 65 -10.80 -6.23 5.52
CA ILE A 65 -12.24 -6.52 5.37
C ILE A 65 -12.51 -7.99 5.00
N GLU A 66 -11.58 -8.64 4.30
CA GLU A 66 -11.66 -10.06 3.93
C GLU A 66 -11.07 -10.98 5.02
N SER A 67 -10.55 -10.42 6.12
CA SER A 67 -9.81 -11.20 7.11
C SER A 67 -10.71 -12.11 7.93
N THR A 68 -10.33 -13.38 8.01
CA THR A 68 -10.98 -14.39 8.86
C THR A 68 -10.01 -15.01 9.88
N THR A 69 -8.75 -14.55 9.91
CA THR A 69 -7.70 -15.08 10.78
C THR A 69 -7.40 -14.11 11.93
N ASN A 70 -6.92 -14.65 13.06
CA ASN A 70 -6.46 -13.85 14.18
C ASN A 70 -5.09 -14.38 14.65
N PRO A 71 -3.98 -13.65 14.43
CA PRO A 71 -3.89 -12.32 13.78
C PRO A 71 -4.21 -12.35 12.27
N PRO A 72 -4.61 -11.21 11.67
CA PRO A 72 -4.89 -11.10 10.25
C PRO A 72 -3.63 -11.36 9.42
N ALA A 73 -3.81 -11.91 8.22
CA ALA A 73 -2.72 -12.22 7.29
C ALA A 73 -3.06 -11.81 5.86
N ILE A 74 -2.03 -11.54 5.06
CA ILE A 74 -2.16 -11.12 3.66
C ILE A 74 -1.61 -12.24 2.77
N SER A 75 -2.41 -12.69 1.81
CA SER A 75 -1.98 -13.66 0.80
C SER A 75 -1.36 -12.94 -0.39
N LEU A 76 -0.09 -13.26 -0.67
CA LEU A 76 0.68 -12.71 -1.78
C LEU A 76 0.85 -13.75 -2.90
N PRO A 77 0.86 -13.31 -4.17
CA PRO A 77 1.13 -14.21 -5.29
C PRO A 77 2.55 -14.78 -5.18
N SER A 78 2.69 -16.06 -5.51
CA SER A 78 4.01 -16.69 -5.62
C SER A 78 4.65 -16.31 -6.95
N THR A 79 5.88 -15.81 -6.91
CA THR A 79 6.67 -15.54 -8.12
C THR A 79 7.21 -16.81 -8.79
N THR A 80 7.26 -17.92 -8.06
CA THR A 80 7.79 -19.21 -8.54
C THR A 80 6.70 -20.21 -8.95
N GLY A 81 5.44 -19.77 -9.04
CA GLY A 81 4.29 -20.65 -9.33
C GLY A 81 3.99 -21.69 -8.24
N ARG A 82 4.55 -21.52 -7.03
CA ARG A 82 4.28 -22.37 -5.85
C ARG A 82 3.09 -21.82 -5.06
N GLN A 83 2.81 -22.40 -3.88
CA GLN A 83 1.81 -21.91 -2.95
C GLN A 83 1.99 -20.41 -2.66
N SER A 84 0.88 -19.69 -2.47
CA SER A 84 0.86 -18.27 -2.12
C SER A 84 1.67 -18.00 -0.86
N ILE A 85 2.37 -16.87 -0.81
CA ILE A 85 3.13 -16.46 0.37
C ILE A 85 2.18 -15.76 1.33
N THR A 86 2.04 -16.29 2.54
CA THR A 86 1.26 -15.63 3.60
C THR A 86 2.14 -14.67 4.37
N LEU A 87 1.76 -13.40 4.41
CA LEU A 87 2.39 -12.35 5.21
C LEU A 87 1.58 -12.18 6.51
N SER A 88 2.14 -12.62 7.63
CA SER A 88 1.60 -12.46 8.98
C SER A 88 2.66 -11.91 9.92
N GLN A 89 2.31 -11.62 11.17
CA GLN A 89 3.28 -11.16 12.18
C GLN A 89 4.46 -12.12 12.37
N GLU A 90 4.23 -13.42 12.21
CA GLU A 90 5.24 -14.46 12.41
C GLU A 90 6.07 -14.73 11.15
N SER A 91 5.41 -14.73 9.98
CA SER A 91 6.07 -15.04 8.71
C SER A 91 6.74 -13.83 8.06
N CYS A 92 6.33 -12.60 8.37
CA CYS A 92 6.88 -11.44 7.68
C CYS A 92 8.37 -11.19 7.98
N PRO A 93 9.11 -10.58 7.01
CA PRO A 93 10.46 -10.09 7.22
C PRO A 93 10.59 -9.27 8.50
N ARG A 94 11.72 -9.42 9.22
CA ARG A 94 11.92 -8.79 10.54
C ARG A 94 11.72 -7.27 10.50
N ALA A 95 12.14 -6.63 9.40
CA ALA A 95 11.98 -5.19 9.18
C ALA A 95 10.51 -4.72 9.13
N LEU A 96 9.58 -5.61 8.80
CA LEU A 96 8.15 -5.30 8.64
C LEU A 96 7.30 -5.65 9.86
N ARG A 97 7.81 -6.45 10.81
CA ARG A 97 7.04 -7.00 11.93
C ARG A 97 6.27 -5.95 12.73
N THR A 98 6.92 -4.84 13.07
CA THR A 98 6.28 -3.75 13.83
C THR A 98 5.10 -3.16 13.06
N PHE A 99 5.24 -2.97 11.75
CA PHE A 99 4.21 -2.37 10.91
C PHE A 99 3.04 -3.32 10.63
N ILE A 100 3.33 -4.61 10.44
CA ILE A 100 2.29 -5.66 10.36
C ILE A 100 1.55 -5.80 11.69
N SER A 101 2.23 -5.63 12.82
CA SER A 101 1.58 -5.59 14.14
C SER A 101 0.66 -4.37 14.29
N VAL A 102 1.08 -3.18 13.86
CA VAL A 102 0.22 -1.98 13.86
C VAL A 102 -1.01 -2.19 12.96
N TRP A 103 -0.81 -2.72 11.75
CA TRP A 103 -1.93 -3.07 10.87
C TRP A 103 -2.88 -4.07 11.52
N SER A 104 -2.35 -5.12 12.16
CA SER A 104 -3.15 -6.11 12.88
C SER A 104 -3.99 -5.51 14.01
N GLN A 105 -3.52 -4.43 14.67
CA GLN A 105 -4.26 -3.77 15.73
C GLN A 105 -5.42 -2.93 15.21
N ILE A 106 -5.31 -2.38 14.00
CA ILE A 106 -6.36 -1.55 13.39
C ILE A 106 -7.38 -2.38 12.59
N THR A 107 -7.03 -3.61 12.19
CA THR A 107 -7.93 -4.49 11.43
C THR A 107 -9.29 -4.72 12.11
N PRO A 108 -9.39 -5.01 13.43
CA PRO A 108 -10.69 -5.14 14.10
C PRO A 108 -11.54 -3.86 14.02
N ALA A 109 -10.90 -2.69 14.09
CA ALA A 109 -11.57 -1.40 13.98
C ALA A 109 -12.12 -1.18 12.56
N ILE A 110 -11.39 -1.61 11.53
CA ILE A 110 -11.85 -1.57 10.12
C ILE A 110 -13.07 -2.48 9.94
N ILE A 111 -13.02 -3.73 10.44
CA ILE A 111 -14.10 -4.70 10.30
C ILE A 111 -15.38 -4.23 11.02
N ALA A 112 -15.24 -3.48 12.11
CA ALA A 112 -16.37 -2.95 12.88
C ALA A 112 -17.08 -1.75 12.20
N LEU A 113 -16.55 -1.21 11.11
CA LEU A 113 -17.16 -0.09 10.39
C LEU A 113 -18.46 -0.50 9.69
N SER A 114 -19.40 0.45 9.58
CA SER A 114 -20.58 0.30 8.73
C SER A 114 -20.18 0.25 7.25
N SER A 115 -21.06 -0.26 6.39
CA SER A 115 -20.81 -0.27 4.94
C SER A 115 -20.58 1.13 4.36
N GLU A 116 -21.22 2.16 4.93
CA GLU A 116 -21.04 3.57 4.52
C GLU A 116 -19.63 4.06 4.88
N HIS A 117 -19.19 3.79 6.11
CA HIS A 117 -17.85 4.16 6.58
C HIS A 117 -16.72 3.36 5.92
N LEU A 118 -16.95 2.10 5.55
CA LEU A 118 -16.03 1.33 4.72
C LEU A 118 -15.83 1.97 3.34
N GLU A 119 -16.92 2.43 2.73
CA GLU A 119 -16.84 3.17 1.47
C GLU A 119 -16.12 4.50 1.66
N ASP A 120 -16.33 5.22 2.76
CA ASP A 120 -15.61 6.45 3.06
C ASP A 120 -14.10 6.23 3.23
N VAL A 121 -13.67 5.19 3.94
CA VAL A 121 -12.25 4.83 4.05
C VAL A 121 -11.66 4.57 2.67
N ARG A 122 -12.37 3.81 1.82
CA ARG A 122 -11.95 3.55 0.44
C ARG A 122 -11.79 4.85 -0.34
N ARG A 123 -12.75 5.77 -0.23
CA ARG A 123 -12.71 7.07 -0.93
C ARG A 123 -11.57 7.96 -0.45
N LEU A 124 -11.36 8.03 0.86
CA LEU A 124 -10.27 8.80 1.46
C LEU A 124 -8.89 8.28 1.01
N LEU A 125 -8.71 6.96 0.91
CA LEU A 125 -7.48 6.36 0.36
C LEU A 125 -7.22 6.78 -1.10
N PHE A 126 -8.29 7.04 -1.87
CA PHE A 126 -8.19 7.57 -3.24
C PHE A 126 -8.13 9.10 -3.32
N GLY A 127 -8.05 9.80 -2.19
CA GLY A 127 -8.09 11.27 -2.16
C GLY A 127 -9.45 11.86 -2.52
N MET A 128 -10.51 11.06 -2.47
CA MET A 128 -11.89 11.51 -2.70
C MET A 128 -12.55 11.93 -1.38
N HIS A 129 -13.55 12.82 -1.48
CA HIS A 129 -14.37 13.20 -0.34
C HIS A 129 -15.24 12.03 0.17
N PRO A 130 -15.42 11.89 1.49
CA PRO A 130 -16.35 10.92 2.07
C PRO A 130 -17.78 11.24 1.66
N LEU A 131 -18.62 10.21 1.57
CA LEU A 131 -20.06 10.29 1.33
C LEU A 131 -20.81 10.68 2.60
N SER A 132 -20.35 10.21 3.76
CA SER A 132 -20.99 10.53 5.03
C SER A 132 -20.82 12.00 5.37
N THR A 133 -21.91 12.63 5.80
CA THR A 133 -21.94 14.05 6.16
C THR A 133 -21.27 14.32 7.51
N THR A 134 -21.15 13.30 8.36
CA THR A 134 -20.45 13.37 9.64
C THR A 134 -19.02 12.87 9.47
N CYS A 135 -18.04 13.77 9.55
CA CYS A 135 -16.63 13.40 9.55
C CYS A 135 -16.27 12.78 10.91
N ASP A 136 -16.37 11.45 11.03
CA ASP A 136 -15.91 10.74 12.22
C ASP A 136 -14.37 10.79 12.26
N PRO A 137 -13.75 11.45 13.27
CA PRO A 137 -12.30 11.54 13.37
C PRO A 137 -11.61 10.17 13.46
N HIS A 138 -12.34 9.12 13.86
CA HIS A 138 -11.83 7.76 13.87
C HIS A 138 -11.55 7.21 12.46
N LEU A 139 -12.32 7.64 11.44
CA LEU A 139 -12.08 7.24 10.04
C LEU A 139 -10.77 7.84 9.52
N GLU A 140 -10.52 9.12 9.80
CA GLU A 140 -9.27 9.76 9.43
C GLU A 140 -8.08 9.08 10.11
N ALA A 141 -8.21 8.71 11.39
CA ALA A 141 -7.17 7.98 12.11
C ALA A 141 -6.87 6.62 11.46
N ILE A 142 -7.91 5.85 11.09
CA ILE A 142 -7.74 4.56 10.38
C ILE A 142 -7.00 4.77 9.06
N VAL A 143 -7.43 5.74 8.26
CA VAL A 143 -6.81 6.03 6.95
C VAL A 143 -5.35 6.40 7.12
N ARG A 144 -5.01 7.28 8.08
CA ARG A 144 -3.60 7.65 8.33
C ARG A 144 -2.74 6.49 8.79
N MET A 145 -3.28 5.59 9.61
CA MET A 145 -2.55 4.39 10.02
C MET A 145 -2.33 3.44 8.84
N LEU A 146 -3.34 3.26 7.97
CA LEU A 146 -3.20 2.47 6.74
C LEU A 146 -2.15 3.09 5.80
N GLU A 147 -2.21 4.40 5.55
CA GLU A 147 -1.25 5.12 4.71
C GLU A 147 0.18 5.02 5.25
N MET A 148 0.36 5.14 6.57
CA MET A 148 1.67 5.01 7.21
C MET A 148 2.25 3.60 7.01
N VAL A 149 1.47 2.55 7.29
CA VAL A 149 1.92 1.17 7.10
C VAL A 149 2.19 0.92 5.61
N ALA A 150 1.30 1.36 4.73
CA ALA A 150 1.43 1.23 3.29
C ALA A 150 2.67 1.93 2.73
N PHE A 151 2.99 3.13 3.24
CA PHE A 151 4.19 3.87 2.85
C PHE A 151 5.46 3.09 3.20
N VAL A 152 5.50 2.49 4.39
CA VAL A 152 6.64 1.67 4.80
C VAL A 152 6.75 0.40 3.95
N LEU A 153 5.64 -0.30 3.69
CA LEU A 153 5.66 -1.45 2.80
C LEU A 153 6.08 -1.06 1.38
N GLY A 154 5.54 0.03 0.83
CA GLY A 154 5.85 0.50 -0.51
C GLY A 154 7.33 0.89 -0.68
N THR A 155 7.87 1.65 0.28
CA THR A 155 9.30 2.01 0.29
C THR A 155 10.22 0.80 0.49
N TRP A 156 9.82 -0.17 1.32
CA TRP A 156 10.54 -1.43 1.45
C TRP A 156 10.52 -2.24 0.15
N CYS A 157 9.39 -2.27 -0.56
CA CYS A 157 9.26 -2.93 -1.86
C CYS A 157 10.12 -2.31 -2.96
N MET A 158 10.37 -1.01 -2.89
CA MET A 158 11.16 -0.25 -3.86
C MET A 158 12.64 -0.18 -3.54
N ARG A 159 13.07 -0.64 -2.37
CA ARG A 159 14.48 -0.70 -2.02
C ARG A 159 15.20 -1.64 -2.99
N ARG A 160 16.17 -1.09 -3.74
CA ARG A 160 17.07 -1.91 -4.58
C ARG A 160 18.03 -2.67 -3.67
N ASP A 161 18.27 -3.93 -3.98
CA ASP A 161 19.42 -4.63 -3.41
C ASP A 161 20.70 -3.99 -3.93
N PRO A 162 21.75 -3.88 -3.10
CA PRO A 162 23.06 -3.56 -3.62
C PRO A 162 23.45 -4.62 -4.66
N PRO A 163 24.06 -4.24 -5.80
CA PRO A 163 24.49 -5.22 -6.78
C PRO A 163 25.41 -6.23 -6.11
N ALA A 164 25.09 -7.52 -6.26
CA ALA A 164 25.92 -8.63 -5.81
C ALA A 164 27.33 -8.47 -6.40
N GLY A 165 28.26 -7.95 -5.59
CA GLY A 165 29.59 -7.53 -6.04
C GLY A 165 30.15 -6.31 -5.31
N SER A 166 29.32 -5.53 -4.60
CA SER A 166 29.83 -4.43 -3.78
C SER A 166 30.31 -4.92 -2.41
N HIS A 167 31.35 -5.76 -2.39
CA HIS A 167 32.26 -5.79 -1.26
C HIS A 167 33.04 -4.47 -1.32
N ALA A 168 32.47 -3.42 -0.74
CA ALA A 168 33.26 -2.25 -0.36
C ALA A 168 34.24 -2.72 0.73
N SER A 169 35.38 -3.25 0.29
CA SER A 169 36.60 -3.26 1.09
C SER A 169 36.91 -1.80 1.37
N ALA A 170 36.43 -1.27 2.50
CA ALA A 170 36.99 -0.06 3.06
C ALA A 170 38.45 -0.38 3.41
N PRO A 171 39.46 0.27 2.80
CA PRO A 171 40.81 0.16 3.33
C PRO A 171 40.83 0.83 4.70
N ILE A 172 41.08 0.00 5.72
CA ILE A 172 41.57 0.44 7.03
C ILE A 172 42.96 1.05 6.79
N GLY A 173 43.10 2.35 7.03
CA GLY A 173 44.40 3.03 7.01
C GLY A 173 44.33 4.54 6.80
N SER A 174 43.97 5.27 7.86
CA SER A 174 44.45 6.58 8.39
C SER A 174 45.10 7.67 7.50
N PRO A 175 45.27 8.93 7.98
CA PRO A 175 44.73 9.60 9.16
C PRO A 175 44.02 10.94 8.85
N ALA A 176 43.36 11.48 9.87
CA ALA A 176 42.92 12.88 9.91
C ALA A 176 44.12 13.86 9.80
N PRO A 177 43.96 15.04 9.18
CA PRO A 177 44.80 16.18 9.47
C PRO A 177 44.16 17.10 10.50
N GLU A 178 45.04 17.59 11.34
CA GLU A 178 44.85 18.29 12.60
C GLU A 178 44.10 19.63 12.49
N VAL A 179 43.52 19.97 13.63
CA VAL A 179 43.17 21.33 14.02
C VAL A 179 44.42 22.20 14.05
N ASP A 180 44.41 23.32 13.33
CA ASP A 180 45.30 24.43 13.63
C ASP A 180 44.48 25.71 13.74
N ALA A 181 44.54 26.30 14.93
CA ALA A 181 43.88 27.53 15.28
C ALA A 181 44.93 28.63 15.30
N SER A 182 44.86 29.60 14.38
CA SER A 182 45.54 30.88 14.56
C SER A 182 45.07 31.96 13.58
N GLY A 183 44.72 33.12 14.12
CA GLY A 183 45.00 34.40 13.45
C GLY A 183 43.81 35.19 12.94
N CYS A 184 43.29 36.07 13.79
CA CYS A 184 42.47 37.23 13.43
C CYS A 184 43.09 38.07 12.31
N LYS A 185 42.25 38.64 11.43
CA LYS A 185 42.34 40.03 10.94
C LYS A 185 41.08 40.48 10.22
N ASP A 186 40.86 41.78 10.35
CA ASP A 186 39.65 42.58 10.24
C ASP A 186 38.98 42.72 8.86
N GLU A 187 37.70 43.11 8.93
CA GLU A 187 36.77 43.76 7.96
C GLU A 187 37.39 44.90 7.10
N PRO A 188 36.67 45.57 6.13
CA PRO A 188 35.30 45.40 5.64
C PRO A 188 35.11 45.50 4.11
N SER A 189 33.84 45.44 3.68
CA SER A 189 33.26 46.13 2.50
C SER A 189 32.96 45.29 1.25
N SER A 190 31.67 45.05 0.99
CA SER A 190 30.89 45.75 -0.06
C SER A 190 29.78 44.85 -0.63
N MET A 191 28.53 45.26 -0.43
CA MET A 191 27.40 44.86 -1.28
C MET A 191 27.59 45.36 -2.72
N PRO A 192 26.87 44.79 -3.71
CA PRO A 192 25.67 45.49 -4.14
C PRO A 192 24.44 44.59 -4.42
N ARG A 193 23.28 45.21 -4.23
CA ARG A 193 21.93 44.84 -4.68
C ARG A 193 21.76 45.08 -6.19
N THR A 194 21.04 44.18 -6.87
CA THR A 194 20.14 44.50 -8.01
C THR A 194 19.10 43.37 -8.15
N LYS A 195 17.85 43.53 -7.68
CA LYS A 195 16.65 44.02 -8.40
C LYS A 195 16.41 43.42 -9.80
N ARG A 196 15.29 42.68 -9.86
CA ARG A 196 14.17 42.82 -10.83
C ARG A 196 14.36 42.16 -12.20
N GLN A 197 13.45 41.24 -12.55
CA GLN A 197 12.56 41.39 -13.72
C GLN A 197 11.47 40.30 -13.75
N LEU A 198 10.26 40.79 -13.51
CA LEU A 198 8.94 40.26 -13.85
C LEU A 198 8.71 40.37 -15.37
N ARG A 199 8.32 39.26 -16.01
CA ARG A 199 7.59 39.17 -17.30
C ARG A 199 6.66 37.96 -17.12
N LYS A 200 5.32 37.98 -17.16
CA LYS A 200 4.27 38.63 -17.97
C LYS A 200 4.45 38.47 -19.48
N SER A 201 3.76 37.48 -20.05
CA SER A 201 2.87 37.53 -21.23
C SER A 201 2.45 36.07 -21.53
N GLU A 202 1.18 35.65 -21.43
CA GLU A 202 0.01 35.86 -22.30
C GLU A 202 -0.04 34.96 -23.56
N ASN A 203 -1.22 34.35 -23.72
CA ASN A 203 -1.84 33.79 -24.94
C ASN A 203 -1.25 32.53 -25.60
N ALA A 204 -2.03 31.45 -25.64
CA ALA A 204 -3.07 31.25 -26.67
C ALA A 204 -3.57 29.79 -26.64
N SER A 205 -4.89 29.59 -26.55
CA SER A 205 -5.55 28.38 -27.08
C SER A 205 -5.55 28.43 -28.62
N PRO A 206 -5.64 27.27 -29.29
CA PRO A 206 -6.93 26.97 -29.89
C PRO A 206 -7.35 25.48 -29.83
N SER A 207 -8.67 25.32 -29.75
CA SER A 207 -9.45 24.11 -29.97
C SER A 207 -9.12 23.40 -31.29
N THR A 208 -9.19 22.06 -31.30
CA THR A 208 -9.79 21.34 -32.43
C THR A 208 -10.41 20.02 -31.97
N ASP A 209 -11.72 19.94 -32.22
CA ASP A 209 -12.54 18.73 -32.37
C ASP A 209 -11.84 17.57 -33.09
N ARG A 210 -12.01 16.35 -32.56
CA ARG A 210 -12.38 15.20 -33.39
C ARG A 210 -12.96 14.03 -32.57
N PRO A 211 -13.96 13.31 -33.11
CA PRO A 211 -14.71 12.29 -32.39
C PRO A 211 -14.02 10.94 -32.49
N SER A 212 -13.94 10.19 -31.39
CA SER A 212 -13.46 8.81 -31.41
C SER A 212 -14.53 7.83 -30.93
N LYS A 213 -15.00 7.09 -31.94
CA LYS A 213 -15.66 5.79 -31.99
C LYS A 213 -15.75 4.98 -30.69
N HIS A 214 -16.98 4.53 -30.42
CA HIS A 214 -17.32 3.37 -29.61
C HIS A 214 -16.37 2.18 -29.76
N PRO A 215 -16.11 1.45 -28.67
CA PRO A 215 -16.00 0.00 -28.69
C PRO A 215 -17.24 -0.65 -28.05
N ARG A 216 -17.51 -1.83 -28.60
CA ARG A 216 -18.67 -2.69 -28.38
C ARG A 216 -18.77 -3.16 -26.94
N LYS A 217 -20.00 -3.21 -26.43
CA LYS A 217 -20.38 -3.97 -25.24
C LYS A 217 -20.29 -5.45 -25.59
N ASP A 218 -19.37 -6.17 -24.97
CA ASP A 218 -19.36 -7.63 -24.96
C ASP A 218 -20.04 -8.10 -23.66
N PRO A 219 -21.23 -8.73 -23.71
CA PRO A 219 -22.01 -9.07 -22.51
C PRO A 219 -21.58 -10.35 -21.78
N ALA A 220 -20.41 -10.92 -22.08
CA ALA A 220 -20.04 -12.27 -21.60
C ALA A 220 -19.28 -12.34 -20.26
N PHE A 221 -18.91 -11.23 -19.62
CA PHE A 221 -18.11 -11.27 -18.37
C PHE A 221 -18.93 -11.02 -17.09
N ARG A 222 -20.26 -11.02 -17.18
CA ARG A 222 -21.18 -10.78 -16.05
C ARG A 222 -21.63 -12.04 -15.29
N GLN A 223 -20.95 -13.17 -15.43
CA GLN A 223 -21.31 -14.40 -14.69
C GLN A 223 -20.10 -15.03 -13.99
N ALA A 224 -19.70 -14.44 -12.86
CA ALA A 224 -18.94 -15.16 -11.83
C ALA A 224 -19.10 -14.59 -10.41
N ILE A 225 -19.91 -13.55 -10.20
CA ILE A 225 -20.19 -12.99 -8.87
C ILE A 225 -21.70 -12.79 -8.77
N LEU A 226 -22.44 -13.89 -8.54
CA LEU A 226 -23.82 -13.94 -7.99
C LEU A 226 -24.32 -15.40 -7.86
N ALA A 227 -23.44 -16.37 -7.59
CA ALA A 227 -23.84 -17.72 -7.20
C ALA A 227 -23.63 -17.89 -5.70
N ASN A 228 -24.47 -17.23 -4.90
CA ASN A 228 -24.83 -17.63 -3.53
C ASN A 228 -25.91 -16.68 -3.02
N GLY A 229 -27.18 -17.06 -3.22
CA GLY A 229 -28.29 -16.36 -2.60
C GLY A 229 -29.62 -16.66 -3.27
N LYS A 230 -30.55 -17.18 -2.47
CA LYS A 230 -31.97 -17.49 -2.72
C LYS A 230 -32.25 -18.89 -3.29
N THR A 231 -33.17 -19.68 -2.75
CA THR A 231 -34.34 -19.34 -1.91
C THR A 231 -34.84 -20.59 -1.22
N ASP A 232 -35.22 -20.45 0.06
CA ASP A 232 -36.20 -21.29 0.74
C ASP A 232 -37.47 -21.43 -0.09
N ASP A 233 -37.98 -22.66 -0.19
CA ASP A 233 -39.34 -22.97 -0.63
C ASP A 233 -40.00 -23.87 0.43
N PRO A 234 -41.15 -23.48 1.01
CA PRO A 234 -41.82 -24.23 2.06
C PRO A 234 -42.72 -25.31 1.45
N ARG A 235 -42.43 -26.58 1.77
CA ARG A 235 -43.38 -27.68 1.53
C ARG A 235 -44.17 -28.00 2.80
N GLU A 236 -45.48 -27.83 2.67
CA GLU A 236 -46.57 -28.51 3.39
C GLU A 236 -46.27 -30.03 3.51
N ILE A 237 -46.80 -30.89 4.39
CA ILE A 237 -48.04 -31.11 5.19
C ILE A 237 -47.61 -32.21 6.25
N PRO A 238 -48.41 -32.90 7.11
CA PRO A 238 -49.81 -32.79 7.55
C PRO A 238 -50.05 -32.75 9.08
N LEU A 239 -51.30 -32.38 9.41
CA LEU A 239 -52.03 -32.69 10.64
C LEU A 239 -51.94 -34.18 11.00
N GLU A 240 -51.57 -34.50 12.24
CA GLU A 240 -52.19 -35.59 12.97
C GLU A 240 -52.20 -35.36 14.49
N ALA A 241 -53.25 -35.90 15.10
CA ALA A 241 -53.71 -35.65 16.45
C ALA A 241 -52.89 -36.36 17.53
N SER A 242 -52.78 -35.75 18.71
CA SER A 242 -52.72 -36.54 19.94
C SER A 242 -53.19 -35.71 21.13
N MET A 243 -54.37 -36.06 21.66
CA MET A 243 -54.90 -35.59 22.93
C MET A 243 -53.98 -35.98 24.10
N PRO A 244 -53.95 -35.20 25.20
CA PRO A 244 -53.36 -35.63 26.45
C PRO A 244 -54.39 -36.36 27.33
N PRO A 245 -53.98 -37.35 28.14
CA PRO A 245 -54.70 -37.71 29.33
C PRO A 245 -54.04 -37.13 30.59
N ARG A 246 -54.85 -36.30 31.27
CA ARG A 246 -54.90 -35.94 32.70
C ARG A 246 -53.70 -35.29 33.38
#